data_AF-A0A1K1MA80-F1
#
_entry.id   AF-A0A1K1MA80-F1
#
_cell.length_a   1.000
_cell.length_b   1.000
_cell.length_c   1.000
_cell.angle_alpha   90.00
_cell.angle_beta   90.00
_cell.angle_gamma   90.00
#
_symmetry.space_group_name_H-M   'P 1'
#
loop_
_entity.id
_entity.type
_entity.pdbx_description
1 polymer ?
#
loop_
_entity_poly.entity_id
_entity_poly.type
_entity_poly.pdbx_seq_one_letter_code
_entity_poly.pdbx_strand_id
1 'polypeptide(L)'
;MSASSRQHVTIVWLSLVLATCATWWLSTSHPFSATSEHLASSIAIAIAFIKVYYIGMDFMELRGAPRVLRHIFMAWIGLTGGAAIALYAI
;
A
#
# COMPACT_ATOMS: atom_id res chain seq x y z
N MET A 1 2.42 8.50 27.68
CA MET A 1 2.16 7.81 26.39
C MET A 1 1.40 6.53 26.72
N SER A 2 0.10 6.45 26.42
CA SER A 2 -0.74 5.31 26.81
C SER A 2 -0.41 4.06 25.99
N ALA A 3 -0.50 2.87 26.60
CA ALA A 3 -0.10 1.59 25.98
C ALA A 3 -0.79 1.28 24.63
N SER A 4 -1.99 1.85 24.40
CA SER A 4 -2.79 1.66 23.19
C SER A 4 -2.15 2.22 21.91
N SER A 5 -1.43 3.35 21.96
CA SER A 5 -0.81 3.92 20.76
C SER A 5 0.37 3.08 20.27
N ARG A 6 1.13 2.50 21.20
CA ARG A 6 2.27 1.64 20.91
C ARG A 6 1.83 0.36 20.20
N GLN A 7 0.71 -0.24 20.62
CA GLN A 7 0.14 -1.41 19.95
C GLN A 7 -0.28 -1.11 18.51
N HIS A 8 -0.90 0.06 18.27
CA HIS A 8 -1.31 0.47 16.93
C HIS A 8 -0.12 0.57 15.96
N VAL A 9 0.94 1.27 16.39
CA VAL A 9 2.16 1.43 15.58
C VAL A 9 2.82 0.08 15.30
N THR A 10 2.86 -0.83 16.28
CA THR A 10 3.42 -2.19 16.08
C THR A 10 2.60 -2.99 15.06
N ILE A 11 1.27 -2.89 15.07
CA ILE A 11 0.41 -3.58 14.10
C ILE A 11 0.64 -3.04 12.68
N VAL A 12 0.70 -1.71 12.53
CA VAL A 12 0.99 -1.08 11.23
C VAL A 12 2.39 -1.44 10.73
N TRP A 13 3.37 -1.47 11.62
CA TRP A 13 4.72 -1.92 11.28
C TRP A 13 4.72 -3.37 10.79
N LEU A 14 4.02 -4.27 11.50
CA LEU A 14 3.96 -5.69 11.16
C LEU A 14 3.23 -5.91 9.83
N SER A 15 2.16 -5.14 9.55
CA SER A 15 1.48 -5.20 8.25
C SER A 15 2.38 -4.74 7.10
N LEU A 16 3.20 -3.70 7.29
CA LEU A 16 4.18 -3.24 6.29
C LEU A 16 5.29 -4.27 6.05
N VAL A 17 5.74 -4.98 7.09
CA VAL A 17 6.71 -6.08 6.95
C VAL A 17 6.09 -7.21 6.14
N LEU A 18 4.88 -7.67 6.48
CA LEU A 18 4.17 -8.71 5.74
C LEU A 18 3.93 -8.33 4.28
N ALA A 19 3.53 -7.08 4.02
CA ALA A 19 3.36 -6.56 2.66
C ALA A 19 4.67 -6.61 1.85
N THR A 20 5.80 -6.34 2.51
CA THR A 20 7.12 -6.40 1.87
C THR A 20 7.52 -7.85 1.56
N CYS A 21 7.30 -8.78 2.49
CA CYS A 21 7.52 -10.21 2.27
C CYS A 21 6.63 -10.75 1.14
N ALA A 22 5.35 -10.36 1.11
CA ALA A 22 4.41 -10.75 0.06
C ALA A 22 4.87 -10.27 -1.33
N THR A 23 5.35 -9.02 -1.42
CA THR A 23 5.89 -8.47 -2.68
C THR A 23 7.13 -9.25 -3.14
N TRP A 24 8.04 -9.56 -2.22
CA TRP A 24 9.24 -10.35 -2.51
C TRP A 24 8.91 -11.76 -3.00
N TRP A 25 7.93 -12.41 -2.37
CA TRP A 25 7.48 -13.74 -2.80
C TRP A 25 6.93 -13.66 -4.22
N LEU A 26 6.03 -12.71 -4.49
CA LEU A 26 5.44 -12.49 -5.81
C LEU A 26 6.51 -12.30 -6.91
N SER A 27 7.60 -11.61 -6.56
CA SER A 27 8.71 -11.31 -7.46
C SER A 27 9.65 -12.50 -7.71
N THR A 28 9.77 -13.44 -6.78
CA THR A 28 10.79 -14.50 -6.82
C THR A 28 10.26 -15.81 -7.43
N SER A 29 8.93 -16.04 -7.42
CA SER A 29 8.40 -17.39 -7.57
C SER A 29 8.04 -17.88 -8.98
N HIS A 30 8.14 -17.09 -10.06
CA HIS A 30 7.67 -17.60 -11.37
C HIS A 30 8.47 -17.11 -12.60
N PRO A 31 8.85 -18.03 -13.53
CA PRO A 31 8.99 -17.71 -14.95
C PRO A 31 7.57 -17.57 -15.51
N PHE A 32 7.05 -16.35 -15.52
CA PHE A 32 5.67 -16.09 -15.89
C PHE A 32 5.46 -16.16 -17.42
N SER A 33 4.27 -16.58 -17.84
CA SER A 33 3.75 -16.23 -19.17
C SER A 33 3.32 -14.75 -19.14
N ALA A 34 3.30 -14.07 -20.29
CA ALA A 34 2.93 -12.64 -20.36
C ALA A 34 1.66 -12.28 -19.54
N THR A 35 0.60 -13.08 -19.63
CA THR A 35 -0.66 -12.87 -18.87
C THR A 35 -0.46 -12.90 -17.36
N SER A 36 0.48 -13.69 -16.85
CA SER A 36 0.72 -13.85 -15.42
C SER A 36 1.70 -12.79 -14.87
N GLU A 37 2.52 -12.17 -15.72
CA GLU A 37 3.32 -10.98 -15.37
C GLU A 37 2.44 -9.75 -15.11
N HIS A 38 1.43 -9.51 -15.95
CA HIS A 38 0.48 -8.40 -15.79
C HIS A 38 -0.28 -8.49 -14.46
N LEU A 39 -0.72 -9.70 -14.11
CA LEU A 39 -1.42 -9.98 -12.86
C LEU A 39 -0.50 -9.78 -11.65
N ALA A 40 0.73 -10.29 -11.71
CA ALA A 40 1.71 -10.13 -10.64
C ALA A 40 2.08 -8.64 -10.41
N SER A 41 2.29 -7.89 -11.50
CA SER A 41 2.58 -6.45 -11.45
C SER A 41 1.42 -5.67 -10.85
N SER A 42 0.18 -5.97 -11.25
CA SER A 42 -1.03 -5.34 -10.72
C SER A 42 -1.18 -5.57 -9.21
N ILE A 43 -0.91 -6.80 -8.74
CA ILE A 43 -0.94 -7.14 -7.30
C ILE A 43 0.17 -6.41 -6.55
N ALA A 44 1.39 -6.35 -7.09
CA ALA A 44 2.50 -5.63 -6.48
C ALA A 44 2.20 -4.12 -6.34
N ILE A 45 1.59 -3.52 -7.36
CA ILE A 45 1.12 -2.12 -7.33
C ILE A 45 0.06 -1.95 -6.24
N ALA A 46 -0.93 -2.84 -6.16
CA ALA A 46 -1.95 -2.79 -5.11
C ALA A 46 -1.34 -2.83 -3.71
N ILE A 47 -0.37 -3.74 -3.47
CA ILE A 47 0.36 -3.83 -2.21
C ILE A 47 1.13 -2.52 -1.93
N ALA A 48 1.78 -1.93 -2.94
CA ALA A 48 2.49 -0.67 -2.79
C ALA A 48 1.57 0.48 -2.35
N PHE A 49 0.40 0.62 -2.97
CA PHE A 49 -0.57 1.67 -2.58
C PHE A 49 -1.17 1.44 -1.19
N ILE A 50 -1.37 0.19 -0.79
CA ILE A 50 -1.75 -0.14 0.59
C ILE A 50 -0.67 0.35 1.57
N LYS A 51 0.61 0.13 1.26
CA LYS A 51 1.73 0.63 2.09
C LYS A 51 1.73 2.17 2.15
N VAL A 52 1.51 2.85 1.03
CA VAL A 52 1.43 4.33 0.99
C VAL A 52 0.31 4.85 1.90
N TYR A 53 -0.85 4.19 1.91
CA TYR A 53 -1.96 4.54 2.79
C TYR A 53 -1.56 4.46 4.27
N TYR A 54 -0.99 3.33 4.69
CA TYR A 54 -0.54 3.14 6.08
C TYR A 54 0.54 4.16 6.48
N ILE A 55 1.52 4.40 5.60
CA ILE A 55 2.59 5.37 5.87
C ILE A 55 2.02 6.79 6.01
N GLY A 56 1.17 7.23 5.08
CA GLY A 56 0.59 8.57 5.14
C GLY A 56 -0.28 8.77 6.38
N MET A 57 -1.20 7.85 6.63
CA MET A 57 -2.16 7.99 7.74
C MET A 57 -1.50 7.91 9.12
N ASP A 58 -0.53 6.99 9.30
CA ASP A 58 0.01 6.67 10.62
C ASP A 58 1.41 7.23 10.90
N PHE A 59 2.29 7.33 9.90
CA PHE A 59 3.65 7.87 10.09
C PHE A 59 3.75 9.36 9.78
N MET A 60 2.98 9.87 8.83
CA MET A 60 2.93 11.31 8.51
C MET A 60 1.85 12.05 9.31
N GLU A 61 1.21 11.37 10.27
CA GLU A 61 0.13 11.89 11.13
C GLU A 61 -1.02 12.60 10.37
N LEU A 62 -1.26 12.23 9.10
CA LEU A 62 -2.40 12.75 8.31
C LEU A 62 -3.75 12.47 8.96
N ARG A 63 -3.80 11.53 9.91
CA ARG A 63 -4.98 11.27 10.74
C ARG A 63 -5.38 12.46 11.62
N GLY A 64 -4.42 13.25 12.10
CA GLY A 64 -4.64 14.47 12.87
C GLY A 64 -4.65 15.76 12.03
N ALA A 65 -4.29 15.66 10.74
CA ALA A 65 -4.21 16.80 9.83
C ALA A 65 -5.60 17.37 9.46
N PRO A 66 -5.65 18.62 8.92
CA PRO A 66 -6.89 19.22 8.45
C PRO A 66 -7.63 18.31 7.46
N ARG A 67 -8.95 18.20 7.62
CA ARG A 67 -9.78 17.25 6.85
C ARG A 67 -9.59 17.37 5.34
N VAL A 68 -9.35 18.57 4.82
CA VAL A 68 -9.12 18.82 3.39
C VAL A 68 -7.89 18.07 2.89
N LEU A 69 -6.76 18.16 3.61
CA LEU A 69 -5.52 17.50 3.22
C LEU A 69 -5.67 15.98 3.20
N ARG A 70 -6.39 15.44 4.19
CA ARG A 70 -6.69 13.99 4.25
C ARG A 70 -7.51 13.52 3.06
N HIS A 71 -8.52 14.28 2.63
CA HIS A 71 -9.32 13.92 1.45
C HIS A 71 -8.51 14.02 0.16
N ILE A 72 -7.68 15.06 0.01
CA ILE A 72 -6.78 15.19 -1.15
C ILE A 72 -5.84 13.98 -1.22
N PHE A 73 -5.24 13.59 -0.10
CA PHE A 73 -4.36 12.43 -0.03
C PHE A 73 -5.08 11.12 -0.38
N MET A 74 -6.27 10.88 0.18
CA MET A 74 -7.08 9.70 -0.13
C MET A 74 -7.51 9.66 -1.60
N ALA A 75 -7.93 10.81 -2.15
CA ALA A 75 -8.28 10.94 -3.56
C ALA A 75 -7.06 10.66 -4.45
N TRP A 76 -5.90 11.19 -4.09
CA TRP A 76 -4.66 10.95 -4.81
C TRP A 76 -4.26 9.47 -4.81
N ILE A 77 -4.32 8.79 -3.67
CA ILE A 77 -4.07 7.33 -3.57
C ILE A 77 -5.04 6.56 -4.46
N GLY A 78 -6.34 6.83 -4.34
CA GLY A 78 -7.36 6.11 -5.11
C GLY A 78 -7.23 6.33 -6.61
N LEU A 79 -7.00 7.57 -7.02
CA LEU A 79 -6.86 7.96 -8.43
C LEU A 79 -5.59 7.36 -9.03
N THR A 80 -4.43 7.60 -8.41
CA THR A 80 -3.15 7.14 -8.96
C THR A 80 -2.97 5.64 -8.84
N GLY A 81 -3.43 5.03 -7.75
CA GLY A 81 -3.42 3.59 -7.56
C GLY A 81 -4.37 2.88 -8.52
N GLY A 82 -5.59 3.38 -8.66
CA GLY A 82 -6.55 2.86 -9.62
C GLY A 82 -6.04 2.97 -11.06
N ALA A 83 -5.48 4.12 -11.42
CA ALA A 83 -4.88 4.33 -12.75
C ALA A 83 -3.69 3.39 -13.00
N ALA A 84 -2.78 3.24 -12.04
CA ALA A 84 -1.62 2.36 -12.17
C ALA A 84 -2.04 0.89 -12.33
N ILE A 85 -3.00 0.41 -11.54
CA ILE A 85 -3.53 -0.96 -11.65
C ILE A 85 -4.20 -1.15 -13.01
N ALA A 86 -5.05 -0.21 -13.45
CA ALA A 86 -5.72 -0.29 -14.74
C ALA A 86 -4.74 -0.36 -15.91
N LEU A 87 -3.66 0.43 -15.87
CA LEU A 87 -2.63 0.44 -16.92
C LEU A 87 -1.84 -0.87 -17.01
N TYR A 88 -1.59 -1.54 -15.89
CA TYR A 88 -0.84 -2.80 -15.85
C TYR A 88 -1.71 -4.04 -16.02
N ALA A 89 -3.04 -3.88 -15.96
CA ALA A 89 -4.02 -4.95 -16.14
C ALA A 89 -4.46 -5.14 -17.60
N ILE A 90 -4.08 -4.25 -18.51
CA ILE A 90 -4.38 -4.27 -19.96
C ILE A 90 -3.12 -4.69 -20.71
#